data_AF-A0AAU6WNV7-F1
#
_entry.id   AF-A0AAU6WNV7-F1
#
_cell.length_a   1.000
_cell.length_b   1.000
_cell.length_c   1.000
_cell.angle_alpha   90.00
_cell.angle_beta   90.00
_cell.angle_gamma   90.00
#
_symmetry.space_group_name_H-M   'P 1'
#
loop_
_entity.id
_entity.type
_entity.pdbx_description
1 polymer ?
#
loop_
_entity_poly.entity_id
_entity_poly.type
_entity_poly.pdbx_seq_one_letter_code
_entity_poly.pdbx_strand_id
1 'polypeptide(L)'
;MAAGKKVVTRVPTGGQPVSDGISFDTTCQQTSRWTFSSGNAGKRKDMGDSSTPGTCTPTFDRTFSYSYDKSSKAIQIKYQGIVEPDQGRIISISDTSLNIMFEDKTDPTEFHSETYTFKRIPQ
;
A
#
# COMPACT_ATOMS: atom_id res chain seq x y z
N MET A 1 3.98 5.33 8.98
CA MET A 1 4.30 5.62 7.56
C MET A 1 3.13 6.37 6.92
N ALA A 2 3.39 7.36 6.07
CA ALA A 2 2.40 8.01 5.23
C ALA A 2 2.67 7.70 3.76
N ALA A 3 1.65 7.26 3.01
CA ALA A 3 1.77 7.02 1.58
C ALA A 3 1.82 8.37 0.86
N GLY A 4 2.91 8.62 0.11
CA GLY A 4 3.09 9.86 -0.66
C GLY A 4 2.87 9.67 -2.16
N LYS A 5 3.04 8.43 -2.66
CA LYS A 5 2.85 8.08 -4.06
C LYS A 5 2.47 6.61 -4.18
N LYS A 6 1.63 6.29 -5.18
CA LYS A 6 1.31 4.94 -5.64
C LYS A 6 1.61 4.87 -7.14
N VAL A 7 2.20 3.78 -7.60
CA VAL A 7 2.35 3.47 -9.03
C VAL A 7 1.60 2.18 -9.29
N VAL A 8 0.67 2.21 -10.24
CA VAL A 8 -0.06 1.03 -10.68
C VAL A 8 0.51 0.60 -12.02
N THR A 9 0.94 -0.65 -12.11
CA THR A 9 1.46 -1.24 -13.33
C THR A 9 0.54 -2.34 -13.79
N ARG A 10 0.14 -2.31 -15.06
CA ARG A 10 -0.67 -3.34 -15.71
C ARG A 10 0.00 -3.80 -16.98
N VAL A 11 0.15 -5.10 -17.16
CA VAL A 11 0.72 -5.70 -18.37
C VAL A 11 -0.20 -6.83 -18.84
N PRO A 12 -1.08 -6.58 -19.81
CA PRO A 12 -1.91 -7.61 -20.40
C PRO A 12 -1.08 -8.63 -21.20
N THR A 13 -1.49 -9.89 -21.23
CA THR A 13 -0.88 -10.90 -22.10
C THR A 13 -1.03 -10.49 -23.58
N GLY A 14 0.10 -10.20 -24.23
CA GLY A 14 0.13 -9.75 -25.63
C GLY A 14 -0.17 -8.25 -25.84
N GLY A 15 -0.35 -7.48 -24.76
CA GLY A 15 -0.56 -6.03 -24.80
C GLY A 15 0.71 -5.22 -24.54
N GLN A 16 0.61 -3.89 -24.66
CA GLN A 16 1.65 -2.98 -24.19
C GLN A 16 1.50 -2.73 -22.69
N PRO A 17 2.61 -2.64 -21.93
CA PRO A 17 2.56 -2.30 -20.52
C PRO A 17 2.08 -0.87 -20.31
N VAL A 18 1.20 -0.67 -19.32
CA VAL A 18 0.74 0.65 -18.86
C VAL A 18 1.21 0.85 -17.43
N SER A 19 1.64 2.07 -17.11
CA SER A 19 2.04 2.45 -15.75
C SER A 19 1.48 3.82 -15.41
N ASP A 20 0.63 3.85 -14.39
CA ASP A 20 -0.04 5.05 -13.92
C ASP A 20 0.55 5.50 -12.58
N GLY A 21 1.02 6.75 -12.55
CA GLY A 21 1.42 7.42 -11.32
C GLY A 21 0.22 8.05 -10.63
N ILE A 22 -0.08 7.62 -9.41
CA ILE A 22 -1.11 8.20 -8.54
C ILE A 22 -0.41 8.93 -7.39
N SER A 23 -0.65 10.23 -7.30
CA SER A 23 -0.17 11.04 -6.18
C SER A 23 -1.29 11.25 -5.17
N PHE A 24 -0.95 11.20 -3.87
CA PHE A 24 -1.90 11.46 -2.79
C PHE A 24 -1.95 12.96 -2.53
N ASP A 25 -2.67 13.67 -3.41
CA ASP A 25 -2.57 15.13 -3.53
C ASP A 25 -3.56 15.89 -2.64
N THR A 26 -4.61 15.25 -2.15
CA THR A 26 -5.55 15.94 -1.25
C THR A 26 -5.02 16.00 0.18
N THR A 27 -5.34 17.08 0.89
CA THR A 27 -4.97 17.24 2.30
C THR A 27 -5.48 16.07 3.13
N CYS A 28 -6.68 15.56 2.82
CA CYS A 28 -7.22 14.37 3.45
C CYS A 28 -6.38 13.12 3.15
N GLN A 29 -6.08 12.84 1.89
CA GLN A 29 -5.26 11.68 1.51
C GLN A 29 -3.89 11.69 2.18
N GLN A 30 -3.26 12.86 2.32
CA GLN A 30 -1.98 13.05 3.01
C GLN A 30 -2.04 12.72 4.52
N THR A 31 -3.23 12.65 5.12
CA THR A 31 -3.40 12.20 6.52
C THR A 31 -3.47 10.67 6.67
N SER A 32 -3.49 9.91 5.57
CA SER A 32 -3.48 8.45 5.59
C SER A 32 -2.23 7.89 6.28
N ARG A 33 -2.39 6.83 7.09
CA ARG A 33 -1.32 6.23 7.89
C ARG A 33 -1.31 4.72 7.78
N TRP A 34 -0.12 4.17 7.57
CA TRP A 34 0.20 2.77 7.78
C TRP A 34 1.17 2.67 8.95
N THR A 35 0.74 2.00 10.01
CA THR A 35 1.53 1.81 11.22
C THR A 35 1.94 0.35 11.30
N PHE A 36 3.24 0.11 11.43
CA PHE A 36 3.81 -1.21 11.68
C PHE A 36 4.31 -1.21 13.12
N SER A 37 3.76 -2.12 13.94
CA SER A 37 4.07 -2.27 15.36
C SER A 37 5.03 -3.44 15.57
N SER A 38 5.70 -3.46 16.72
CA SER A 38 6.46 -4.64 17.15
C SER A 38 5.53 -5.87 17.26
N GLY A 39 6.03 -7.05 16.90
CA GLY A 39 5.25 -8.29 16.96
C GLY A 39 4.41 -8.59 15.71
N ASN A 40 4.84 -8.17 14.52
CA ASN A 40 4.23 -8.57 13.24
C ASN A 40 2.76 -8.12 13.07
N ALA A 41 2.39 -7.01 13.71
CA ALA A 41 1.05 -6.44 13.66
C ALA A 41 1.10 -4.98 13.20
N GLY A 42 0.00 -4.49 12.66
CA GLY A 42 -0.09 -3.12 12.17
C GLY A 42 -1.51 -2.66 11.92
N LYS A 43 -1.63 -1.45 11.40
CA LYS A 43 -2.90 -0.83 11.05
C LYS A 43 -2.74 0.04 9.81
N ARG A 44 -3.68 -0.09 8.88
CA ARG A 44 -3.81 0.80 7.72
C ARG A 44 -5.05 1.65 7.91
N LYS A 45 -4.88 2.95 7.80
CA LYS A 45 -5.95 3.93 7.78
C LYS A 45 -5.76 4.84 6.56
N ASP A 46 -6.59 4.66 5.56
CA ASP A 46 -6.64 5.54 4.40
C ASP A 46 -7.76 6.56 4.58
N MET A 47 -7.46 7.80 4.25
CA MET A 47 -8.35 8.94 4.41
C MET A 47 -8.69 9.48 3.03
N GLY A 48 -9.96 9.81 2.83
CA GLY A 48 -10.45 10.47 1.62
C GLY A 48 -11.29 11.69 1.96
N ASP A 49 -11.56 12.49 0.94
CA ASP A 49 -12.49 13.59 1.03
C ASP A 49 -13.91 13.05 1.24
N SER A 50 -14.67 13.67 2.13
CA SER A 50 -16.09 13.36 2.32
C SER A 50 -16.97 14.18 1.37
N SER A 51 -18.29 13.92 1.40
CA SER A 51 -19.27 14.77 0.71
C SER A 51 -19.35 16.20 1.25
N THR A 52 -18.81 16.44 2.45
CA THR A 52 -18.74 17.77 3.07
C THR A 52 -17.37 18.38 2.80
N PRO A 53 -17.29 19.54 2.09
CA PRO A 53 -16.02 20.20 1.80
C PRO A 53 -15.20 20.44 3.07
N GLY A 54 -13.90 20.10 3.01
CA GLY A 54 -12.96 20.27 4.12
C GLY A 54 -13.01 19.19 5.21
N THR A 55 -13.90 18.21 5.11
CA THR A 55 -13.98 17.10 6.08
C THR A 55 -13.38 15.82 5.51
N CYS A 56 -12.47 15.20 6.26
CA CYS A 56 -11.82 13.95 5.90
C CYS A 56 -12.52 12.75 6.56
N THR A 57 -12.78 11.70 5.79
CA THR A 57 -13.38 10.45 6.28
C THR A 57 -12.47 9.25 6.00
N PRO A 58 -12.41 8.24 6.87
CA PRO A 58 -11.70 7.00 6.55
C PRO A 58 -12.39 6.27 5.39
N THR A 59 -11.62 5.96 4.34
CA THR A 59 -12.06 5.10 3.22
C THR A 59 -11.63 3.65 3.44
N PHE A 60 -10.60 3.45 4.26
CA PHE A 60 -10.15 2.15 4.74
C PHE A 60 -9.62 2.29 6.16
N ASP A 61 -10.04 1.44 7.08
CA ASP A 61 -9.53 1.43 8.46
C ASP A 61 -9.54 -0.01 8.99
N ARG A 62 -8.40 -0.70 8.91
CA ARG A 62 -8.27 -2.09 9.37
C ARG A 62 -6.91 -2.35 10.01
N THR A 63 -6.91 -3.19 11.03
CA THR A 63 -5.68 -3.81 11.53
C THR A 63 -5.22 -4.91 10.57
N PHE A 64 -3.94 -5.25 10.63
CA PHE A 64 -3.37 -6.34 9.88
C PHE A 64 -2.27 -7.04 10.67
N SER A 65 -2.02 -8.30 10.33
CA SER A 65 -0.76 -8.99 10.64
C SER A 65 0.13 -8.98 9.40
N TYR A 66 1.45 -9.03 9.58
CA TYR A 66 2.37 -9.14 8.46
C TYR A 66 3.54 -10.08 8.74
N SER A 67 4.06 -10.74 7.69
CA SER A 67 5.33 -11.45 7.74
C SER A 67 6.31 -10.80 6.76
N TYR A 68 7.60 -10.80 7.11
CA TYR A 68 8.65 -10.27 6.25
C TYR A 68 9.86 -11.18 6.28
N ASP A 69 10.22 -11.72 5.12
CA ASP A 69 11.47 -12.44 4.92
C ASP A 69 12.55 -11.48 4.41
N LYS A 70 13.59 -11.30 5.23
CA LYS A 70 14.72 -10.42 4.90
C LYS A 70 15.55 -10.90 3.72
N SER A 71 15.59 -12.21 3.47
CA SER A 71 16.40 -12.80 2.39
C SER A 71 15.78 -12.54 1.03
N SER A 72 14.53 -13.00 0.85
CA SER A 72 13.78 -12.81 -0.40
C SER A 72 13.16 -11.42 -0.55
N LYS A 73 13.14 -10.63 0.54
CA LYS A 73 12.39 -9.38 0.68
C LYS A 73 10.88 -9.56 0.52
N ALA A 74 10.36 -10.79 0.57
CA ALA A 74 8.95 -11.07 0.48
C ALA A 74 8.22 -10.55 1.72
N ILE A 75 7.09 -9.88 1.48
CA ILE A 75 6.17 -9.42 2.52
C ILE A 75 4.78 -9.98 2.24
N GLN A 76 4.08 -10.36 3.29
CA GLN A 76 2.69 -10.75 3.23
C GLN A 76 1.92 -9.94 4.26
N ILE A 77 0.80 -9.32 3.87
CA ILE A 77 -0.06 -8.56 4.77
C ILE A 77 -1.45 -9.18 4.78
N LYS A 78 -1.93 -9.57 5.97
CA LYS A 78 -3.28 -10.10 6.16
C LYS A 78 -4.11 -9.12 6.96
N TYR A 79 -5.06 -8.45 6.29
CA TYR A 79 -5.98 -7.53 6.94
C TYR A 79 -7.07 -8.28 7.71
N GLN A 80 -7.50 -7.71 8.83
CA GLN A 80 -8.63 -8.21 9.60
C GLN A 80 -9.89 -8.25 8.71
N GLY A 81 -10.57 -9.40 8.67
CA GLY A 81 -11.79 -9.57 7.88
C GLY A 81 -11.58 -9.58 6.36
N ILE A 82 -10.34 -9.79 5.88
CA ILE A 82 -10.04 -10.15 4.49
C ILE A 82 -9.43 -11.55 4.51
N VAL A 83 -9.95 -12.44 3.68
CA VAL A 83 -9.55 -13.86 3.65
C VAL A 83 -8.15 -13.98 3.05
N GLU A 84 -8.01 -13.47 1.83
CA GLU A 84 -6.78 -13.54 1.08
C GLU A 84 -5.79 -12.46 1.54
N PRO A 85 -4.54 -12.83 1.85
CA PRO A 85 -3.51 -11.90 2.21
C PRO A 85 -2.88 -11.28 0.96
N ASP A 86 -2.55 -9.99 1.04
CA ASP A 86 -1.77 -9.32 0.02
C ASP A 86 -0.35 -9.89 0.02
N GLN A 87 0.13 -10.26 -1.15
CA GLN A 87 1.50 -10.72 -1.36
C GLN A 87 2.31 -9.64 -2.07
N GLY A 88 3.53 -9.43 -1.60
CA GLY A 88 4.36 -8.37 -2.12
C GLY A 88 5.84 -8.53 -1.84
N ARG A 89 6.58 -7.47 -2.18
CA ARG A 89 8.02 -7.38 -1.98
C ARG A 89 8.39 -5.98 -1.48
N ILE A 90 9.31 -5.94 -0.52
CA ILE A 90 9.99 -4.69 -0.15
C ILE A 90 11.01 -4.35 -1.23
N ILE A 91 10.75 -3.28 -1.97
CA ILE A 91 11.65 -2.79 -3.02
C ILE A 91 12.85 -2.10 -2.37
N SER A 92 12.58 -1.21 -1.41
CA SER A 92 13.60 -0.55 -0.61
C SER A 92 13.06 -0.12 0.75
N ILE A 93 13.95 -0.09 1.74
CA ILE A 93 13.68 0.42 3.08
C ILE A 93 14.89 1.24 3.55
N SER A 94 14.61 2.39 4.14
CA SER A 94 15.60 3.27 4.75
C SER A 94 15.04 3.84 6.05
N ASP A 95 15.83 4.65 6.76
CA ASP A 95 15.40 5.29 8.00
C ASP A 95 14.22 6.23 7.81
N THR A 96 14.00 6.74 6.59
CA THR A 96 12.98 7.76 6.28
C THR A 96 11.96 7.32 5.23
N SER A 97 12.18 6.20 4.54
CA SER A 97 11.33 5.76 3.44
C SER A 97 11.14 4.24 3.40
N LEU A 98 10.01 3.83 2.84
CA LEU A 98 9.68 2.44 2.58
C LEU A 98 8.97 2.36 1.23
N ASN A 99 9.42 1.47 0.36
CA ASN A 99 8.78 1.18 -0.91
C ASN A 99 8.33 -0.29 -0.91
N ILE A 100 7.02 -0.49 -1.01
CA ILE A 100 6.42 -1.83 -1.03
C ILE A 100 5.68 -2.00 -2.35
N MET A 101 5.91 -3.11 -3.03
CA MET A 101 5.11 -3.53 -4.18
C MET A 101 4.21 -4.67 -3.75
N PHE A 102 2.92 -4.58 -4.08
CA PHE A 102 1.97 -5.70 -3.99
C PHE A 102 1.65 -6.19 -5.39
N GLU A 103 1.51 -7.51 -5.55
CA GLU A 103 1.10 -8.15 -6.80
C GLU A 103 -0.34 -8.62 -6.66
N ASP A 104 -1.17 -8.29 -7.64
CA ASP A 104 -2.49 -8.88 -7.79
C ASP A 104 -2.41 -9.97 -8.86
N LYS A 105 -2.74 -11.20 -8.45
CA LYS A 105 -2.69 -12.42 -9.27
C LYS A 105 -4.07 -12.98 -9.56
N THR A 106 -5.13 -12.21 -9.29
CA THR A 106 -6.50 -12.65 -9.49
C THR A 106 -6.86 -12.81 -10.98
N ASP A 107 -6.23 -12.01 -11.85
CA ASP A 107 -6.36 -12.15 -13.31
C ASP A 107 -5.12 -12.85 -13.91
N PRO A 108 -5.27 -14.06 -14.49
CA PRO A 108 -4.16 -14.77 -15.13
C PRO A 108 -3.73 -14.16 -16.48
N THR A 109 -4.51 -13.22 -17.03
CA THR A 109 -4.26 -12.57 -18.32
C THR A 109 -3.68 -11.15 -18.18
N GLU A 110 -3.58 -10.63 -16.96
CA GLU A 110 -2.97 -9.33 -16.66
C GLU A 110 -1.97 -9.49 -15.51
N PHE A 111 -0.71 -9.14 -15.74
CA PHE A 111 0.17 -8.85 -14.61
C PHE A 111 -0.23 -7.50 -14.03
N HIS A 112 -0.59 -7.49 -12.75
CA HIS A 112 -0.98 -6.28 -12.04
C HIS A 112 -0.11 -6.10 -10.79
N SER A 113 0.44 -4.90 -10.60
CA SER A 113 1.12 -4.55 -9.35
C SER A 113 0.89 -3.11 -8.91
N GLU A 114 0.93 -2.91 -7.60
CA GLU A 114 0.82 -1.61 -6.96
C GLU A 114 2.04 -1.35 -6.09
N THR A 115 2.83 -0.34 -6.46
CA THR A 115 3.99 0.09 -5.68
C THR A 115 3.67 1.34 -4.87
N TYR A 116 3.72 1.23 -3.55
CA TYR A 116 3.53 2.31 -2.61
C TYR A 116 4.87 2.86 -2.13
N THR A 117 5.05 4.17 -2.27
CA THR A 117 6.16 4.91 -1.66
C THR A 117 5.67 5.60 -0.40
N PHE A 118 6.26 5.22 0.73
CA PHE A 118 5.95 5.77 2.02
C PHE A 118 7.07 6.68 2.54
N LYS A 119 6.68 7.74 3.24
CA LYS A 119 7.56 8.52 4.10
C LYS A 119 7.35 8.15 5.56
N ARG A 120 8.44 8.06 6.32
CA ARG A 120 8.37 7.93 7.78
C ARG A 120 7.82 9.21 8.36
N ILE A 121 6.94 9.06 9.35
CA ILE A 121 6.48 10.16 10.17
C ILE A 121 7.24 10.01 11.49
N PRO A 122 8.09 10.99 11.85
CA PRO A 122 8.71 11.05 13.16
C PRO A 122 7.62 10.97 14.24
N GLN A 123 7.86 10.16 15.27
CA GLN A 123 6.98 10.06 16.44
C GLN A 123 7.37 11.12 17.47
#